data_AF-A0A6B1GFJ6-F1
#
_entry.id   AF-A0A6B1GFJ6-F1
#
_cell.length_a   1.000
_cell.length_b   1.000
_cell.length_c   1.000
_cell.angle_alpha   90.00
_cell.angle_beta   90.00
_cell.angle_gamma   90.00
#
_symmetry.space_group_name_H-M   'P 1'
#
loop_
_entity.id
_entity.type
_entity.pdbx_description
1 polymer ?
#
loop_
_entity_poly.entity_id
_entity_poly.type
_entity_poly.pdbx_seq_one_letter_code
_entity_poly.pdbx_strand_id
1 'polypeptide(L)'
;MAARPLEQLNLTCASAAEHLGFVALADVAAATVNSESRIIGGQMVALHVLRWGLDLTRLTQDVDLGVTPMVVQTPELIDGLESLGYSKTAGNRFEKLVTGIPAAAGDRYAAVDVLIPAYQSRPRPNRKFGKNFVTTEVPGLALAFRREPIDLPLEVTFLDGSSRSFPVRLPDEVSALTLKVMARTIRRKDNDAVDVWRVLETCAAAGIRDIELGPDEEPVRKVLGTQFARGGDAIAEIGRARNLSDFETTRLETRIQALIQQVLP
;
A
#
# COMPACT_ATOMS: atom_id res chain seq x y z
N MET A 1 -21.46 -0.38 -16.70
CA MET A 1 -20.23 -0.72 -17.46
C MET A 1 -19.09 -0.51 -16.48
N ALA A 2 -18.27 -1.52 -16.18
CA ALA A 2 -17.09 -1.32 -15.32
C ALA A 2 -16.19 -0.27 -16.00
N ALA A 3 -15.56 0.60 -15.20
CA ALA A 3 -14.54 1.49 -15.76
C ALA A 3 -13.41 0.62 -16.36
N ARG A 4 -12.57 1.20 -17.23
CA ARG A 4 -11.32 0.54 -17.58
C ARG A 4 -10.22 1.16 -16.74
N PRO A 5 -9.33 0.36 -16.13
CA PRO A 5 -8.19 0.92 -15.42
C PRO A 5 -7.25 1.58 -16.43
N LEU A 6 -6.60 2.66 -16.03
CA LEU A 6 -5.48 3.24 -16.76
C LEU A 6 -4.32 2.23 -16.75
N GLU A 7 -3.75 1.91 -17.91
CA GLU A 7 -2.62 0.98 -17.96
C GLU A 7 -1.28 1.68 -17.67
N GLN A 8 -1.28 3.01 -17.63
CA GLN A 8 -0.14 3.86 -17.26
C GLN A 8 -0.66 5.08 -16.50
N LEU A 9 0.13 5.58 -15.55
CA LEU A 9 -0.16 6.84 -14.86
C LEU A 9 0.90 7.90 -15.17
N ASN A 10 0.43 9.07 -15.59
CA ASN A 10 1.25 10.27 -15.72
C ASN A 10 0.90 11.20 -14.55
N LEU A 11 1.86 11.41 -13.65
CA LEU A 11 1.64 12.06 -12.36
C LEU A 11 2.55 13.26 -12.22
N THR A 12 2.03 14.34 -11.65
CA THR A 12 2.82 15.51 -11.27
C THR A 12 2.79 15.65 -9.77
N CYS A 13 3.96 15.71 -9.14
CA CYS A 13 4.06 15.94 -7.70
C CYS A 13 3.42 17.29 -7.36
N ALA A 14 2.46 17.29 -6.43
CA ALA A 14 1.84 18.50 -5.91
C ALA A 14 2.43 18.94 -4.55
N SER A 15 3.24 18.08 -3.92
CA SER A 15 3.81 18.35 -2.59
C SER A 15 5.17 17.68 -2.37
N ALA A 16 5.91 18.15 -1.36
CA ALA A 16 7.19 17.56 -0.97
C ALA A 16 7.02 16.10 -0.49
N ALA A 17 5.92 15.78 0.19
CA ALA A 17 5.63 14.41 0.62
C ALA A 17 5.46 13.46 -0.57
N GLU A 18 4.74 13.90 -1.61
CA GLU A 18 4.60 13.14 -2.85
C GLU A 18 5.93 12.98 -3.58
N HIS A 19 6.70 14.06 -3.68
CA HIS A 19 8.04 14.01 -4.27
C HIS A 19 8.88 12.91 -3.61
N LEU A 20 8.97 12.91 -2.28
CA LEU A 20 9.73 11.91 -1.53
C LEU A 20 9.20 10.49 -1.75
N GLY A 21 7.88 10.32 -1.76
CA GLY A 21 7.25 9.03 -2.04
C GLY A 21 7.57 8.50 -3.44
N PHE A 22 7.55 9.37 -4.47
CA PHE A 22 7.90 8.96 -5.82
C PHE A 22 9.40 8.75 -6.03
N VAL A 23 10.27 9.46 -5.29
CA VAL A 23 11.71 9.14 -5.26
C VAL A 23 11.91 7.73 -4.71
N ALA A 24 11.28 7.42 -3.58
CA ALA A 24 11.34 6.08 -3.00
C ALA A 24 10.77 4.99 -3.94
N LEU A 25 9.66 5.25 -4.63
CA LEU A 25 9.10 4.30 -5.60
C LEU A 25 10.04 4.06 -6.79
N ALA A 26 10.63 5.13 -7.35
CA ALA A 26 11.58 5.02 -8.45
C ALA A 26 12.83 4.22 -8.05
N ASP A 27 13.35 4.51 -6.86
CA ASP A 27 14.54 3.84 -6.34
C ASP A 27 14.25 2.36 -6.03
N VAL A 28 13.09 2.02 -5.46
CA VAL A 28 12.65 0.64 -5.23
C VAL A 28 12.44 -0.12 -6.54
N ALA A 29 11.87 0.53 -7.57
CA ALA A 29 11.71 -0.07 -8.89
C ALA A 29 13.08 -0.46 -9.47
N ALA A 30 14.07 0.41 -9.37
CA ALA A 30 15.44 0.13 -9.80
C ALA A 30 16.11 -0.98 -8.98
N ALA A 31 15.93 -0.99 -7.66
CA ALA A 31 16.53 -1.98 -6.76
C ALA A 31 15.88 -3.38 -6.87
N THR A 32 14.70 -3.51 -7.47
CA THR A 32 13.93 -4.76 -7.48
C THR A 32 13.65 -5.32 -8.88
N VAL A 33 14.34 -4.86 -9.92
CA VAL A 33 14.14 -5.28 -11.33
C VAL A 33 14.10 -6.81 -11.49
N ASN A 34 14.94 -7.54 -10.77
CA ASN A 34 15.07 -9.01 -10.86
C ASN A 34 14.52 -9.75 -9.64
N SER A 35 13.74 -9.07 -8.80
CA SER A 35 13.27 -9.60 -7.53
C SER A 35 11.77 -9.79 -7.54
N GLU A 36 11.29 -10.85 -6.88
CA GLU A 36 9.86 -11.00 -6.62
C GLU A 36 9.44 -10.02 -5.53
N SER A 37 8.91 -8.87 -5.95
CA SER A 37 8.52 -7.76 -5.08
C SER A 37 7.10 -7.24 -5.40
N ARG A 38 6.52 -6.52 -4.43
CA ARG A 38 5.25 -5.81 -4.56
C ARG A 38 5.32 -4.50 -3.77
N ILE A 39 4.90 -3.39 -4.38
CA ILE A 39 4.58 -2.18 -3.63
C ILE A 39 3.26 -2.42 -2.89
N ILE A 40 3.28 -2.31 -1.57
CA ILE A 40 2.13 -2.52 -0.70
C ILE A 40 1.78 -1.23 0.05
N GLY A 41 0.94 -1.33 1.09
CA GLY A 41 0.72 -0.22 2.00
C GLY A 41 0.00 0.97 1.36
N GLY A 42 0.40 2.19 1.70
CA GLY A 42 -0.31 3.41 1.29
C GLY A 42 -0.21 3.70 -0.22
N GLN A 43 1.00 3.51 -0.79
CA GLN A 43 1.24 3.78 -2.22
C GLN A 43 0.42 2.84 -3.10
N MET A 44 0.36 1.55 -2.75
CA MET A 44 -0.49 0.57 -3.43
C MET A 44 -1.93 1.06 -3.58
N VAL A 45 -2.54 1.54 -2.49
CA VAL A 45 -3.94 2.02 -2.51
C VAL A 45 -4.06 3.30 -3.34
N ALA A 46 -3.12 4.23 -3.20
CA ALA A 46 -3.15 5.47 -3.97
C ALA A 46 -3.05 5.22 -5.48
N LEU A 47 -2.15 4.34 -5.90
CA LEU A 47 -1.98 3.99 -7.31
C LEU A 47 -3.19 3.23 -7.85
N HIS A 48 -3.80 2.33 -7.09
CA HIS A 48 -5.07 1.69 -7.47
C HIS A 48 -6.21 2.70 -7.64
N VAL A 49 -6.38 3.63 -6.69
CA VAL A 49 -7.38 4.71 -6.77
C VAL A 49 -7.18 5.56 -8.03
N LEU A 50 -5.95 5.99 -8.30
CA LEU A 50 -5.60 6.76 -9.49
C LEU A 50 -5.85 5.97 -10.78
N ARG A 51 -5.45 4.70 -10.80
CA ARG A 51 -5.65 3.80 -11.95
C ARG A 51 -7.11 3.68 -12.33
N TRP A 52 -7.99 3.66 -11.34
CA TRP A 52 -9.44 3.57 -11.53
C TRP A 52 -10.14 4.92 -11.68
N GLY A 53 -9.39 6.04 -11.70
CA GLY A 53 -9.94 7.37 -11.88
C GLY A 53 -10.86 7.82 -10.73
N LEU A 54 -10.65 7.28 -9.52
CA LEU A 54 -11.48 7.56 -8.36
C LEU A 54 -11.01 8.85 -7.66
N ASP A 55 -11.95 9.71 -7.30
CA ASP A 55 -11.66 10.94 -6.53
C ASP A 55 -11.53 10.64 -5.02
N LEU A 56 -10.58 9.78 -4.68
CA LEU A 56 -10.29 9.33 -3.33
C LEU A 56 -8.78 9.33 -3.06
N THR A 57 -8.04 10.20 -3.76
CA THR A 57 -6.58 10.19 -3.72
C THR A 57 -6.06 10.67 -2.38
N ARG A 58 -5.20 9.86 -1.78
CA ARG A 58 -4.37 10.16 -0.62
C ARG A 58 -3.01 9.54 -0.90
N LEU A 59 -2.06 10.37 -1.32
CA LEU A 59 -0.69 9.95 -1.51
C LEU A 59 0.03 9.87 -0.16
N THR A 60 1.05 9.03 -0.09
CA THR A 60 1.84 8.77 1.11
C THR A 60 3.29 9.12 0.86
N GLN A 61 4.01 9.50 1.92
CA GLN A 61 5.43 9.82 1.81
C GLN A 61 6.30 8.56 1.76
N ASP A 62 5.90 7.52 2.51
CA ASP A 62 6.70 6.31 2.67
C ASP A 62 6.26 5.21 1.69
N VAL A 63 7.21 4.37 1.29
CA VAL A 63 6.98 3.18 0.44
C VAL A 63 7.12 1.92 1.27
N ASP A 64 6.04 1.13 1.33
CA ASP A 64 6.08 -0.21 1.88
C ASP A 64 6.40 -1.21 0.75
N LEU A 65 7.56 -1.88 0.82
CA LEU A 65 8.02 -2.87 -0.14
C LEU A 65 7.83 -4.28 0.43
N GLY A 66 6.91 -5.05 -0.14
CA GLY A 66 6.78 -6.48 0.13
C GLY A 66 7.75 -7.29 -0.73
N VAL A 67 8.52 -8.18 -0.12
CA VAL A 67 9.46 -9.10 -0.81
C VAL A 67 9.38 -10.50 -0.21
N THR A 68 9.71 -11.53 -0.99
CA THR A 68 9.78 -12.89 -0.44
C THR A 68 10.98 -13.05 0.50
N PRO A 69 10.95 -14.02 1.44
CA PRO A 69 12.09 -14.26 2.32
C PRO A 69 13.39 -14.56 1.58
N MET A 70 13.32 -15.14 0.37
CA MET A 70 14.51 -15.42 -0.45
C MET A 70 15.23 -14.14 -0.88
N VAL A 71 14.49 -13.09 -1.25
CA VAL A 71 15.07 -11.81 -1.71
C VAL A 71 15.89 -11.12 -0.60
N VAL A 72 15.51 -11.31 0.67
CA VAL A 72 16.20 -10.67 1.82
C VAL A 72 17.19 -11.60 2.50
N GLN A 73 17.34 -12.85 2.04
CA GLN A 73 18.40 -13.76 2.49
C GLN A 73 19.76 -13.40 1.92
N THR A 74 19.77 -12.76 0.75
CA THR A 74 20.95 -12.34 0.02
C THR A 74 21.07 -10.80 0.09
N PRO A 75 22.28 -10.24 -0.03
CA PRO A 75 22.50 -8.82 0.24
C PRO A 75 22.07 -7.89 -0.89
N GLU A 76 21.75 -8.39 -2.09
CA GLU A 76 21.63 -7.59 -3.32
C GLU A 76 20.55 -6.50 -3.24
N LEU A 77 19.41 -6.77 -2.59
CA LEU A 77 18.39 -5.74 -2.39
C LEU A 77 18.91 -4.62 -1.48
N ILE A 78 19.59 -5.00 -0.39
CA ILE A 78 20.09 -4.05 0.60
C ILE A 78 21.24 -3.24 0.00
N ASP A 79 22.20 -3.91 -0.62
CA ASP A 79 23.32 -3.29 -1.34
C ASP A 79 22.80 -2.37 -2.46
N GLY A 80 21.74 -2.78 -3.16
CA GLY A 80 21.05 -1.98 -4.16
C GLY A 80 20.48 -0.68 -3.58
N LEU A 81 19.75 -0.76 -2.47
CA LEU A 81 19.24 0.43 -1.77
C LEU A 81 20.38 1.32 -1.25
N GLU A 82 21.42 0.73 -0.66
CA GLU A 82 22.59 1.46 -0.17
C GLU A 82 23.35 2.18 -1.30
N SER A 83 23.49 1.54 -2.47
CA SER A 83 24.09 2.14 -3.66
C SER A 83 23.28 3.33 -4.20
N LEU A 84 21.97 3.36 -3.95
CA LEU A 84 21.08 4.47 -4.28
C LEU A 84 21.10 5.59 -3.22
N GLY A 85 21.90 5.44 -2.16
CA GLY A 85 22.08 6.43 -1.11
C GLY A 85 21.16 6.25 0.10
N TYR A 86 20.49 5.11 0.23
CA TYR A 86 19.73 4.80 1.44
C TYR A 86 20.67 4.32 2.54
N SER A 87 20.35 4.68 3.78
CA SER A 87 20.94 4.09 4.97
C SER A 87 19.85 3.44 5.80
N LYS A 88 20.17 2.31 6.42
CA LYS A 88 19.26 1.63 7.32
C LYS A 88 19.14 2.41 8.64
N THR A 89 17.96 2.91 8.97
CA THR A 89 17.75 3.74 10.18
C THR A 89 17.04 3.00 11.31
N ALA A 90 16.23 2.00 10.99
CA ALA A 90 15.60 1.12 11.98
C ALA A 90 15.33 -0.24 11.34
N GLY A 91 15.23 -1.32 12.15
CA GLY A 91 14.73 -2.65 11.77
C GLY A 91 14.64 -2.93 10.25
N ASN A 92 13.50 -2.58 9.66
CA ASN A 92 13.15 -2.72 8.25
C ASN A 92 13.16 -1.42 7.42
N ARG A 93 13.46 -0.27 8.04
CA ARG A 93 13.35 1.06 7.47
C ARG A 93 14.69 1.55 6.92
N PHE A 94 14.64 2.07 5.70
CA PHE A 94 15.73 2.68 4.98
C PHE A 94 15.36 4.11 4.62
N GLU A 95 16.28 5.05 4.84
CA GLU A 95 16.05 6.46 4.57
C GLU A 95 17.19 7.06 3.74
N LYS A 96 16.82 7.91 2.79
CA LYS A 96 17.73 8.64 1.90
C LYS A 96 17.42 10.12 1.99
N LEU A 97 18.43 10.94 2.27
CA LEU A 97 18.31 12.38 2.23
C LEU A 97 18.05 12.83 0.78
N VAL A 98 16.98 13.58 0.57
CA VAL A 98 16.63 14.19 -0.72
C VAL A 98 16.81 15.70 -0.60
N THR A 99 17.71 16.25 -1.40
CA THR A 99 18.01 17.67 -1.46
C THR A 99 17.35 18.32 -2.67
N GLY A 100 17.24 19.65 -2.68
CA GLY A 100 16.75 20.39 -3.85
C GLY A 100 15.23 20.42 -4.03
N ILE A 101 14.44 19.97 -3.05
CA ILE A 101 12.98 20.10 -3.08
C ILE A 101 12.57 21.55 -2.76
N PRO A 102 11.92 22.27 -3.68
CA PRO A 102 11.48 23.65 -3.42
C PRO A 102 10.55 23.74 -2.20
N ALA A 103 10.68 24.82 -1.42
CA ALA A 103 9.85 25.14 -0.26
C ALA A 103 9.90 24.18 0.95
N ALA A 104 10.81 23.19 0.96
CA ALA A 104 11.00 22.33 2.11
C ALA A 104 11.99 22.95 3.13
N ALA A 105 11.51 23.31 4.33
CA ALA A 105 12.40 23.59 5.45
C ALA A 105 12.89 22.26 6.07
N GLY A 106 14.20 22.17 6.35
CA GLY A 106 14.83 21.02 7.02
C GLY A 106 15.17 19.84 6.10
N ASP A 107 15.92 18.88 6.66
CA ASP A 107 16.27 17.63 5.99
C ASP A 107 15.03 16.81 5.66
N ARG A 108 14.98 16.26 4.44
CA ARG A 108 13.86 15.47 3.94
C ARG A 108 14.33 14.10 3.52
N TYR A 109 13.63 13.08 3.99
CA TYR A 109 14.01 11.70 3.76
C TYR A 109 12.95 10.99 2.93
N ALA A 110 13.38 10.41 1.82
CA ALA A 110 12.63 9.36 1.14
C ALA A 110 12.80 8.09 1.98
N ALA A 111 11.70 7.39 2.25
CA ALA A 111 11.71 6.25 3.17
C ALA A 111 11.10 5.00 2.53
N VAL A 112 11.78 3.87 2.75
CA VAL A 112 11.37 2.54 2.30
C VAL A 112 11.32 1.60 3.49
N ASP A 113 10.18 0.97 3.70
CA ASP A 113 9.99 -0.11 4.67
C ASP A 113 9.98 -1.46 3.96
N VAL A 114 11.01 -2.30 4.17
CA VAL A 114 11.14 -3.61 3.52
C VAL A 114 10.51 -4.70 4.37
N LEU A 115 9.46 -5.34 3.87
CA LEU A 115 8.55 -6.21 4.60
C LEU A 115 8.47 -7.60 3.97
N ILE A 116 8.16 -8.62 4.76
CA ILE A 116 8.06 -10.02 4.30
C ILE A 116 6.70 -10.65 4.62
N PRO A 117 6.30 -11.74 3.95
CA PRO A 117 5.07 -12.44 4.26
C PRO A 117 5.02 -13.04 5.66
N ALA A 118 3.85 -12.95 6.30
CA ALA A 118 3.46 -13.88 7.35
C ALA A 118 2.98 -15.21 6.72
N TYR A 119 3.60 -16.32 7.08
CA TYR A 119 3.15 -17.67 6.71
C TYR A 119 2.40 -18.39 7.84
N GLN A 120 2.20 -17.70 8.96
CA GLN A 120 1.54 -18.24 10.14
C GLN A 120 0.44 -17.29 10.59
N SER A 121 -0.52 -17.83 11.35
CA SER A 121 -1.69 -17.11 11.84
C SER A 121 -1.37 -15.89 12.71
N ARG A 122 -0.15 -15.81 13.27
CA ARG A 122 0.33 -14.65 14.02
C ARG A 122 1.60 -14.09 13.37
N PRO A 123 1.54 -12.89 12.76
CA PRO A 123 2.73 -12.22 12.24
C PRO A 123 3.72 -11.94 13.35
N ARG A 124 4.99 -12.18 13.05
CA ARG A 124 6.07 -11.99 14.01
C ARG A 124 6.83 -10.69 13.70
N PRO A 125 7.01 -9.81 14.68
CA PRO A 125 7.98 -8.73 14.55
C PRO A 125 9.41 -9.27 14.62
N ASN A 126 10.38 -8.48 14.15
CA ASN A 126 11.81 -8.71 14.34
C ASN A 126 12.38 -10.02 13.76
N ARG A 127 11.92 -10.42 12.57
CA ARG A 127 12.49 -11.55 11.81
C ARG A 127 13.88 -11.21 11.31
N LYS A 128 14.89 -11.92 11.78
CA LYS A 128 16.29 -11.71 11.40
C LYS A 128 16.64 -12.51 10.14
N PHE A 129 17.26 -11.86 9.18
CA PHE A 129 17.83 -12.45 7.97
C PHE A 129 19.31 -12.07 7.88
N GLY A 130 20.16 -13.08 7.74
CA GLY A 130 21.60 -12.89 7.81
C GLY A 130 22.03 -12.20 9.11
N LYS A 131 23.10 -11.41 9.03
CA LYS A 131 23.64 -10.67 10.19
C LYS A 131 22.99 -9.30 10.39
N ASN A 132 22.49 -8.68 9.31
CA ASN A 132 22.25 -7.23 9.28
C ASN A 132 20.81 -6.83 8.96
N PHE A 133 19.92 -7.77 8.61
CA PHE A 133 18.54 -7.42 8.26
C PHE A 133 17.54 -7.96 9.27
N VAL A 134 16.60 -7.10 9.66
CA VAL A 134 15.54 -7.44 10.60
C VAL A 134 14.25 -6.88 10.04
N THR A 135 13.21 -7.67 9.89
CA THR A 135 11.96 -7.20 9.27
C THR A 135 10.73 -7.71 10.00
N THR A 136 9.57 -7.20 9.60
CA THR A 136 8.27 -7.53 10.17
C THR A 136 7.47 -8.33 9.14
N GLU A 137 6.78 -9.35 9.63
CA GLU A 137 5.85 -10.12 8.80
C GLU A 137 4.54 -9.38 8.57
N VAL A 138 4.03 -9.45 7.35
CA VAL A 138 2.78 -8.81 6.91
C VAL A 138 1.72 -9.89 6.63
N PRO A 139 0.57 -9.87 7.36
CA PRO A 139 -0.59 -10.67 7.00
C PRO A 139 -1.02 -10.47 5.55
N GLY A 140 -1.38 -11.56 4.86
CA GLY A 140 -1.94 -11.50 3.50
C GLY A 140 -0.92 -11.32 2.38
N LEU A 141 0.33 -10.94 2.69
CA LEU A 141 1.36 -10.75 1.66
C LEU A 141 1.77 -12.06 0.96
N ALA A 142 1.70 -13.20 1.65
CA ALA A 142 1.93 -14.51 1.02
C ALA A 142 0.89 -14.80 -0.08
N LEU A 143 -0.36 -14.36 0.12
CA LEU A 143 -1.45 -14.54 -0.84
C LEU A 143 -1.29 -13.61 -2.02
N ALA A 144 -0.88 -12.36 -1.76
CA ALA A 144 -0.57 -11.39 -2.81
C ALA A 144 0.56 -11.88 -3.75
N PHE A 145 1.53 -12.64 -3.25
CA PHE A 145 2.58 -13.25 -4.10
C PHE A 145 2.09 -14.46 -4.91
N ARG A 146 1.03 -15.15 -4.48
CA ARG A 146 0.43 -16.25 -5.26
C ARG A 146 -0.38 -15.76 -6.46
N ARG A 147 -0.73 -14.47 -6.49
CA ARG A 147 -1.52 -13.83 -7.55
C ARG A 147 -0.61 -13.04 -8.48
N GLU A 148 -1.02 -12.94 -9.73
CA GLU A 148 -0.30 -12.19 -10.75
C GLU A 148 -0.18 -10.71 -10.32
N PRO A 149 1.00 -10.10 -10.41
CA PRO A 149 1.13 -8.67 -10.16
C PRO A 149 0.43 -7.85 -11.23
N ILE A 150 0.02 -6.65 -10.85
CA ILE A 150 -0.25 -5.59 -11.82
C ILE A 150 1.06 -4.84 -12.04
N ASP A 151 1.60 -4.95 -13.25
CA ASP A 151 2.74 -4.15 -13.69
C ASP A 151 2.22 -2.79 -14.19
N LEU A 152 2.55 -1.72 -13.45
CA LEU A 152 2.05 -0.37 -13.71
C LEU A 152 3.21 0.58 -14.05
N PRO A 153 3.38 0.93 -15.32
CA PRO A 153 4.25 2.02 -15.75
C PRO A 153 3.82 3.36 -15.13
N LEU A 154 4.77 4.07 -14.53
CA LEU A 154 4.59 5.42 -14.05
C LEU A 154 5.50 6.38 -14.84
N GLU A 155 4.96 7.55 -15.17
CA GLU A 155 5.73 8.71 -15.58
C GLU A 155 5.46 9.82 -14.56
N VAL A 156 6.49 10.23 -13.83
CA VAL A 156 6.34 11.20 -12.74
C VAL A 156 7.16 12.44 -13.02
N THR A 157 6.51 13.59 -13.03
CA THR A 157 7.15 14.90 -12.96
C THR A 157 7.30 15.33 -11.51
N PHE A 158 8.54 15.58 -11.10
CA PHE A 158 8.93 15.95 -9.75
C PHE A 158 8.90 17.48 -9.54
N LEU A 159 8.92 17.90 -8.28
CA LEU A 159 8.88 19.33 -7.92
C LEU A 159 10.10 20.13 -8.39
N ASP A 160 11.22 19.47 -8.67
CA ASP A 160 12.42 20.12 -9.24
C ASP A 160 12.33 20.25 -10.78
N GLY A 161 11.20 19.85 -11.38
CA GLY A 161 10.96 19.86 -12.82
C GLY A 161 11.55 18.65 -13.55
N SER A 162 12.26 17.75 -12.87
CA SER A 162 12.73 16.50 -13.48
C SER A 162 11.56 15.55 -13.73
N SER A 163 11.69 14.69 -14.74
CA SER A 163 10.73 13.60 -14.99
C SER A 163 11.45 12.26 -14.94
N ARG A 164 10.81 11.24 -14.36
CA ARG A 164 11.31 9.86 -14.38
C ARG A 164 10.20 8.91 -14.81
N SER A 165 10.57 7.93 -15.63
CA SER A 165 9.71 6.81 -15.99
C SER A 165 10.24 5.54 -15.35
N PHE A 166 9.37 4.81 -14.67
CA PHE A 166 9.71 3.55 -14.01
C PHE A 166 8.45 2.69 -13.80
N PRO A 167 8.55 1.36 -13.92
CA PRO A 167 7.44 0.47 -13.60
C PRO A 167 7.39 0.18 -12.10
N VAL A 168 6.19 -0.05 -11.57
CA VAL A 168 6.00 -0.63 -10.24
C VAL A 168 5.12 -1.87 -10.32
N ARG A 169 5.37 -2.85 -9.45
CA ARG A 169 4.55 -4.07 -9.35
C ARG A 169 3.60 -3.96 -8.17
N LEU A 170 2.31 -3.99 -8.41
CA LEU A 170 1.29 -3.92 -7.36
C LEU A 170 0.64 -5.29 -7.15
N PRO A 171 0.17 -5.61 -5.94
CA PRO A 171 -0.88 -6.62 -5.77
C PRO A 171 -2.13 -6.20 -6.56
N ASP A 172 -2.88 -7.17 -7.07
CA ASP A 172 -4.21 -6.89 -7.65
C ASP A 172 -5.21 -6.37 -6.60
N GLU A 173 -6.39 -5.95 -7.03
CA GLU A 173 -7.40 -5.33 -6.18
C GLU A 173 -7.86 -6.24 -5.03
N VAL A 174 -8.02 -7.55 -5.30
CA VAL A 174 -8.39 -8.53 -4.27
C VAL A 174 -7.28 -8.65 -3.24
N SER A 175 -6.03 -8.79 -3.69
CA SER A 175 -4.86 -8.87 -2.81
C SER A 175 -4.67 -7.60 -2.00
N ALA A 176 -4.90 -6.42 -2.62
CA ALA A 176 -4.86 -5.13 -1.94
C ALA A 176 -5.92 -5.05 -0.82
N LEU A 177 -7.14 -5.57 -1.08
CA LEU A 177 -8.21 -5.62 -0.09
C LEU A 177 -7.81 -6.53 1.06
N THR A 178 -7.40 -7.76 0.76
CA THR A 178 -6.93 -8.74 1.75
C THR A 178 -5.81 -8.16 2.60
N LEU A 179 -4.78 -7.56 2.01
CA LEU A 179 -3.66 -6.93 2.73
C LEU A 179 -4.13 -5.85 3.71
N LYS A 180 -4.99 -4.94 3.27
CA LYS A 180 -5.45 -3.82 4.11
C LYS A 180 -6.41 -4.26 5.21
N VAL A 181 -7.29 -5.20 4.92
CA VAL A 181 -8.20 -5.76 5.91
C VAL A 181 -7.42 -6.59 6.94
N MET A 182 -6.48 -7.43 6.51
CA MET A 182 -5.69 -8.24 7.44
C MET A 182 -4.72 -7.38 8.29
N ALA A 183 -4.22 -6.25 7.79
CA ALA A 183 -3.44 -5.31 8.61
C ALA A 183 -4.23 -4.81 9.84
N ARG A 184 -5.56 -4.69 9.74
CA ARG A 184 -6.43 -4.31 10.86
C ARG A 184 -6.58 -5.37 11.95
N THR A 185 -6.06 -6.59 11.73
CA THR A 185 -6.01 -7.64 12.76
C THR A 185 -4.89 -7.40 13.78
N ILE A 186 -3.86 -6.63 13.41
CA ILE A 186 -2.65 -6.41 14.22
C ILE A 186 -2.47 -4.96 14.66
N ARG A 187 -3.09 -3.99 13.97
CA ARG A 187 -3.06 -2.58 14.36
C ARG A 187 -4.36 -1.88 13.99
N ARG A 188 -4.71 -0.81 14.70
CA ARG A 188 -5.86 0.04 14.37
C ARG A 188 -5.40 1.50 14.33
N LYS A 189 -5.48 2.10 13.15
CA LYS A 189 -5.29 3.54 12.94
C LYS A 189 -6.41 4.02 12.03
N ASP A 190 -6.90 5.24 12.25
CA ASP A 190 -8.01 5.77 11.45
C ASP A 190 -7.70 5.75 9.93
N ASN A 191 -6.43 5.98 9.55
CA ASN A 191 -5.99 5.88 8.15
C ASN A 191 -6.06 4.45 7.57
N ASP A 192 -5.94 3.40 8.38
CA ASP A 192 -6.11 2.02 7.90
C ASP A 192 -7.59 1.76 7.56
N ALA A 193 -8.53 2.39 8.27
CA ALA A 193 -9.96 2.34 7.95
C ALA A 193 -10.28 3.01 6.59
N VAL A 194 -9.72 4.20 6.39
CA VAL A 194 -9.82 4.94 5.13
C VAL A 194 -9.26 4.13 3.97
N ASP A 195 -8.09 3.51 4.14
CA ASP A 195 -7.47 2.72 3.08
C ASP A 195 -8.30 1.47 2.73
N VAL A 196 -8.92 0.78 3.69
CA VAL A 196 -9.84 -0.34 3.39
C VAL A 196 -11.04 0.14 2.58
N TRP A 197 -11.66 1.25 2.97
CA TRP A 197 -12.78 1.83 2.20
C TRP A 197 -12.35 2.17 0.76
N ARG A 198 -11.19 2.79 0.58
CA ARG A 198 -10.65 3.14 -0.75
C ARG A 198 -10.42 1.91 -1.62
N VAL A 199 -9.93 0.81 -1.04
CA VAL A 199 -9.75 -0.44 -1.79
C VAL A 199 -11.08 -1.13 -2.09
N LEU A 200 -12.09 -1.05 -1.20
CA LEU A 200 -13.44 -1.52 -1.51
C LEU A 200 -14.04 -0.76 -2.72
N GLU A 201 -13.87 0.56 -2.79
CA GLU A 201 -14.28 1.36 -3.96
C GLU A 201 -13.52 0.96 -5.22
N THR A 202 -12.22 0.66 -5.10
CA THR A 202 -11.40 0.13 -6.19
C THR A 202 -11.94 -1.22 -6.69
N CYS A 203 -12.26 -2.15 -5.77
CA CYS A 203 -12.85 -3.44 -6.12
C CYS A 203 -14.19 -3.27 -6.85
N ALA A 204 -15.02 -2.32 -6.40
CA ALA A 204 -16.28 -2.04 -7.06
C ALA A 204 -16.10 -1.45 -8.46
N ALA A 205 -15.14 -0.54 -8.64
CA ALA A 205 -14.79 0.01 -9.95
C ALA A 205 -14.30 -1.09 -10.91
N ALA A 206 -13.52 -2.04 -10.38
CA ALA A 206 -13.05 -3.24 -11.09
C ALA A 206 -14.14 -4.28 -11.37
N GLY A 207 -15.36 -4.09 -10.86
CA GLY A 207 -16.45 -5.05 -11.03
C GLY A 207 -16.24 -6.36 -10.28
N ILE A 208 -15.37 -6.38 -9.27
CA ILE A 208 -15.09 -7.56 -8.45
C ILE A 208 -16.30 -7.89 -7.60
N ARG A 209 -16.65 -9.17 -7.59
CA ARG A 209 -17.79 -9.72 -6.87
C ARG A 209 -17.43 -11.09 -6.31
N ASP A 210 -18.11 -11.48 -5.24
CA ASP A 210 -18.13 -12.85 -4.72
C ASP A 210 -16.72 -13.46 -4.59
N ILE A 211 -15.81 -12.74 -3.92
CA ILE A 211 -14.42 -13.18 -3.80
C ILE A 211 -14.35 -14.49 -2.99
N GLU A 212 -13.63 -15.46 -3.54
CA GLU A 212 -13.36 -16.71 -2.84
C GLU A 212 -12.21 -16.49 -1.85
N LEU A 213 -12.52 -16.59 -0.56
CA LEU A 213 -11.53 -16.50 0.51
C LEU A 213 -11.12 -17.91 0.96
N GLY A 214 -9.81 -18.16 0.99
CA GLY A 214 -9.27 -19.38 1.57
C GLY A 214 -9.33 -19.41 3.10
N PRO A 215 -8.98 -20.55 3.75
CA PRO A 215 -8.93 -20.65 5.21
C PRO A 215 -8.04 -19.61 5.90
N ASP A 216 -6.92 -19.24 5.25
CA ASP A 216 -5.98 -18.23 5.75
C ASP A 216 -6.54 -16.79 5.64
N GLU A 217 -7.66 -16.60 4.94
CA GLU A 217 -8.32 -15.32 4.68
C GLU A 217 -9.62 -15.14 5.47
N GLU A 218 -10.01 -16.11 6.31
CA GLU A 218 -11.16 -15.97 7.20
C GLU A 218 -11.15 -14.68 8.06
N PRO A 219 -9.99 -14.17 8.53
CA PRO A 219 -9.93 -12.87 9.19
C PRO A 219 -10.47 -11.71 8.34
N VAL A 220 -10.41 -11.78 7.01
CA VAL A 220 -10.97 -10.76 6.10
C VAL A 220 -12.48 -10.65 6.30
N ARG A 221 -13.19 -11.78 6.22
CA ARG A 221 -14.64 -11.83 6.47
C ARG A 221 -14.98 -11.32 7.86
N LYS A 222 -14.23 -11.76 8.88
CA LYS A 222 -14.46 -11.34 10.26
C LYS A 222 -14.27 -9.82 10.44
N VAL A 223 -13.20 -9.24 9.92
CA VAL A 223 -12.92 -7.80 10.07
C VAL A 223 -13.98 -6.98 9.35
N LEU A 224 -14.34 -7.33 8.11
CA LEU A 224 -15.37 -6.61 7.36
C LEU A 224 -16.75 -6.75 8.02
N GLY A 225 -17.14 -7.96 8.43
CA GLY A 225 -18.43 -8.23 9.09
C GLY A 225 -18.54 -7.76 10.54
N THR A 226 -17.48 -7.19 11.12
CA THR A 226 -17.52 -6.65 12.49
C THR A 226 -17.11 -5.17 12.52
N GLN A 227 -15.89 -4.85 12.11
CA GLN A 227 -15.34 -3.50 12.23
C GLN A 227 -15.99 -2.54 11.22
N PHE A 228 -16.35 -3.04 10.04
CA PHE A 228 -17.00 -2.26 8.98
C PHE A 228 -18.50 -2.56 8.84
N ALA A 229 -19.08 -3.36 9.74
CA ALA A 229 -20.53 -3.55 9.78
C ALA A 229 -21.25 -2.27 10.23
N ARG A 230 -22.57 -2.25 10.13
CA ARG A 230 -23.36 -1.11 10.66
C ARG A 230 -23.09 -0.92 12.16
N GLY A 231 -22.74 0.31 12.54
CA GLY A 231 -22.33 0.67 13.90
C GLY A 231 -20.92 0.21 14.29
N GLY A 232 -20.14 -0.34 13.36
CA GLY A 232 -18.76 -0.75 13.60
C GLY A 232 -17.79 0.44 13.73
N ASP A 233 -16.73 0.28 14.53
CA ASP A 233 -15.76 1.33 14.82
C ASP A 233 -15.13 1.95 13.56
N ALA A 234 -14.96 1.18 12.48
CA ALA A 234 -14.30 1.64 11.26
C ALA A 234 -15.05 2.80 10.58
N ILE A 235 -16.37 2.84 10.68
CA ILE A 235 -17.18 3.91 10.10
C ILE A 235 -16.87 5.23 10.81
N ALA A 236 -16.83 5.22 12.15
CA ALA A 236 -16.47 6.38 12.95
C ALA A 236 -15.00 6.79 12.77
N GLU A 237 -14.09 5.83 12.62
CA GLU A 237 -12.68 6.07 12.28
C GLU A 237 -12.54 6.81 10.94
N ILE A 238 -13.27 6.40 9.90
CA ILE A 238 -13.26 7.10 8.61
C ILE A 238 -13.88 8.49 8.75
N GLY A 239 -15.01 8.62 9.46
CA GLY A 239 -15.67 9.89 9.73
C GLY A 239 -14.72 10.91 10.36
N ARG A 240 -13.97 10.51 11.39
CA ARG A 240 -12.93 11.36 12.03
C ARG A 240 -11.79 11.70 11.07
N ALA A 241 -11.20 10.71 10.40
CA ALA A 241 -10.06 10.94 9.50
C ALA A 241 -10.40 11.84 8.31
N ARG A 242 -11.67 11.85 7.89
CA ARG A 242 -12.16 12.64 6.75
C ARG A 242 -12.94 13.89 7.16
N ASN A 243 -13.05 14.17 8.46
CA ASN A 243 -13.85 15.27 9.01
C ASN A 243 -15.28 15.30 8.45
N LEU A 244 -15.93 14.15 8.37
CA LEU A 244 -17.29 14.02 7.85
C LEU A 244 -18.32 14.46 8.88
N SER A 245 -19.40 15.08 8.42
CA SER A 245 -20.61 15.25 9.23
C SER A 245 -21.28 13.90 9.54
N ASP A 246 -22.20 13.88 10.50
CA ASP A 246 -22.99 12.67 10.84
C ASP A 246 -23.81 12.17 9.63
N PHE A 247 -24.33 13.10 8.82
CA PHE A 247 -25.06 12.78 7.61
C PHE A 247 -24.17 12.10 6.57
N GLU A 248 -22.98 12.66 6.31
CA GLU A 248 -22.01 12.08 5.38
C GLU A 248 -21.50 10.73 5.86
N THR A 249 -21.30 10.58 7.18
CA THR A 249 -20.89 9.32 7.81
C THR A 249 -21.96 8.24 7.64
N THR A 250 -23.25 8.57 7.82
CA THR A 250 -24.37 7.64 7.59
C THR A 250 -24.46 7.22 6.12
N ARG A 251 -24.26 8.17 5.19
CA ARG A 251 -24.23 7.87 3.75
C ARG A 251 -23.06 6.96 3.39
N LEU A 252 -21.89 7.22 3.96
CA LEU A 252 -20.70 6.41 3.80
C LEU A 252 -20.90 5.00 4.35
N GLU A 253 -21.50 4.85 5.52
CA GLU A 253 -21.82 3.55 6.10
C GLU A 253 -22.66 2.71 5.14
N THR A 254 -23.72 3.30 4.59
CA THR A 254 -24.59 2.64 3.60
C THR A 254 -23.81 2.21 2.36
N ARG A 255 -22.91 3.09 1.87
CA ARG A 255 -22.04 2.77 0.73
C ARG A 255 -21.10 1.61 1.06
N ILE A 256 -20.42 1.63 2.21
CA ILE A 256 -19.52 0.57 2.64
C ILE A 256 -20.25 -0.77 2.79
N GLN A 257 -21.48 -0.79 3.35
CA GLN A 257 -22.26 -2.02 3.41
C GLN A 257 -22.53 -2.60 2.02
N ALA A 258 -22.90 -1.75 1.06
CA ALA A 258 -23.14 -2.20 -0.32
C ALA A 258 -21.86 -2.74 -0.99
N LEU A 259 -20.72 -2.09 -0.74
CA LEU A 259 -19.42 -2.54 -1.24
C LEU A 259 -19.01 -3.90 -0.64
N ILE A 260 -19.20 -4.09 0.66
CA ILE A 260 -18.91 -5.35 1.35
C ILE A 260 -19.81 -6.45 0.81
N GLN A 261 -21.12 -6.22 0.71
CA GLN A 261 -22.07 -7.19 0.16
C GLN A 261 -21.75 -7.57 -1.30
N GLN A 262 -21.19 -6.64 -2.08
CA GLN A 262 -20.77 -6.91 -3.45
C GLN A 262 -19.60 -7.91 -3.49
N VAL A 263 -18.58 -7.74 -2.62
CA VAL A 263 -17.39 -8.60 -2.64
C VAL A 263 -17.56 -9.87 -1.82
N LEU A 264 -18.37 -9.84 -0.77
CA LEU A 264 -18.60 -10.94 0.17
C LEU A 264 -20.10 -10.97 0.55
N PRO A 265 -20.95 -11.57 -0.29
CA PRO A 265 -22.38 -11.72 0.02
C PRO A 265 -22.64 -12.64 1.22
#